data_AF-A0AB38BD96-F1
#
_entry.id   AF-A0AB38BD96-F1
#
_cell.length_a   1.000
_cell.length_b   1.000
_cell.length_c   1.000
_cell.angle_alpha   90.00
_cell.angle_beta   90.00
_cell.angle_gamma   90.00
#
_symmetry.space_group_name_H-M   'P 1'
#
loop_
_entity.id
_entity.type
_entity.pdbx_description
1 polymer ?
#
loop_
_entity_poly.entity_id
_entity_poly.type
_entity_poly.pdbx_seq_one_letter_code
_entity_poly.pdbx_strand_id
1 'polypeptide(L)'
;MSYVRLEAWIGGEWLQVDAVSVTVMDSALTLSFEPQRSETAYRSLIWEPLENFLREYREEPVVVVPLGRNLPVMFGPGAAGPFRLAETSGK
;
A
#
# COMPACT_ATOMS: atom_id res chain seq x y z
N MET A 1 -17.66 -13.63 3.77
CA MET A 1 -16.32 -14.25 3.70
C MET A 1 -15.31 -13.23 4.23
N SER A 2 -14.34 -13.62 5.06
CA SER A 2 -13.31 -12.69 5.54
C SER A 2 -12.21 -12.50 4.50
N TYR A 3 -11.72 -11.26 4.38
CA TYR A 3 -10.60 -10.90 3.52
C TYR A 3 -9.61 -10.05 4.29
N VAL A 4 -8.33 -10.17 3.96
CA VAL A 4 -7.25 -9.33 4.48
C VAL A 4 -6.89 -8.28 3.43
N ARG A 5 -6.65 -7.04 3.87
CA ARG A 5 -6.32 -5.89 3.01
C ARG A 5 -5.19 -5.02 3.57
N LEU A 6 -4.57 -4.22 2.71
CA LEU A 6 -3.58 -3.20 3.08
C LEU A 6 -4.34 -1.98 3.52
N GLU A 7 -3.89 -1.34 4.57
CA GLU A 7 -4.30 0.03 4.87
C GLU A 7 -3.08 0.92 5.06
N ALA A 8 -3.21 2.18 4.65
CA ALA A 8 -2.26 3.25 4.94
C ALA A 8 -2.93 4.33 5.79
N TRP A 9 -2.17 4.92 6.70
CA TRP A 9 -2.64 6.06 7.48
C TRP A 9 -2.55 7.35 6.66
N ILE A 10 -3.71 7.89 6.28
CA ILE A 10 -3.84 9.02 5.38
C ILE A 10 -4.85 9.99 5.99
N GLY A 11 -4.45 11.24 6.20
CA GLY A 11 -5.38 12.31 6.62
C GLY A 11 -6.09 12.06 7.97
N GLY A 12 -5.54 11.21 8.85
CA GLY A 12 -6.14 10.88 10.14
C GLY A 12 -7.04 9.64 10.15
N GLU A 13 -7.06 8.87 9.06
CA GLU A 13 -7.83 7.65 8.93
C GLU A 13 -7.02 6.51 8.27
N TRP A 14 -7.40 5.27 8.55
CA TRP A 14 -6.86 4.10 7.88
C TRP A 14 -7.66 3.82 6.62
N LEU A 15 -7.01 3.95 5.46
CA LEU A 15 -7.64 3.75 4.16
C LEU A 15 -7.08 2.53 3.48
N GLN A 16 -7.96 1.72 2.89
CA GLN A 16 -7.55 0.61 2.05
C GLN A 16 -6.70 1.11 0.89
N VAL A 17 -5.58 0.44 0.61
CA VAL A 17 -4.68 0.81 -0.49
C VAL A 17 -4.93 -0.11 -1.67
N ASP A 18 -5.05 0.49 -2.85
CA ASP A 18 -5.16 -0.21 -4.12
C ASP A 18 -3.77 -0.37 -4.76
N ALA A 19 -2.98 0.71 -4.76
CA ALA A 19 -1.64 0.70 -5.30
C ALA A 19 -0.67 1.62 -4.55
N VAL A 20 0.62 1.28 -4.63
CA VAL A 20 1.75 2.09 -4.17
C VAL A 20 2.73 2.24 -5.33
N SER A 21 3.18 3.47 -5.58
CA SER A 21 4.06 3.79 -6.70
C SER A 21 5.22 4.67 -6.27
N VAL A 22 6.35 4.54 -6.96
CA VAL A 22 7.44 5.52 -6.94
C VAL A 22 7.76 5.92 -8.37
N THR A 23 8.27 7.12 -8.56
CA THR A 23 8.84 7.56 -9.83
C THR A 23 10.35 7.61 -9.67
N VAL A 24 11.06 6.79 -10.44
CA VAL A 24 12.52 6.75 -10.44
C VAL A 24 12.98 7.20 -11.80
N MET A 25 13.73 8.30 -11.84
CA MET A 25 14.12 8.96 -13.09
C MET A 25 12.86 9.27 -13.93
N ASP A 26 12.67 8.58 -15.06
CA ASP A 26 11.54 8.74 -15.98
C ASP A 26 10.59 7.53 -16.01
N SER A 27 10.72 6.60 -15.06
CA SER A 27 9.91 5.39 -14.97
C SER A 27 9.08 5.36 -13.70
N ALA A 28 7.79 5.04 -13.84
CA ALA A 28 6.91 4.79 -12.70
C ALA A 28 6.88 3.28 -12.40
N LEU A 29 7.25 2.91 -11.18
CA LEU A 29 7.12 1.55 -10.66
C LEU A 29 5.90 1.51 -9.76
N THR A 30 5.00 0.55 -9.97
CA THR A 30 3.73 0.46 -9.25
C THR A 30 3.51 -0.98 -8.76
N LEU A 31 3.23 -1.11 -7.47
CA LEU A 31 2.69 -2.32 -6.85
C LEU A 31 1.18 -2.14 -6.67
N SER A 32 0.41 -3.11 -7.15
CA SER A 32 -1.05 -3.16 -6.97
C SER A 32 -1.40 -4.32 -6.04
N PHE A 33 -2.45 -4.16 -5.24
CA PHE A 33 -2.77 -5.09 -4.15
C PHE A 33 -4.22 -5.56 -4.24
N GLU A 34 -4.40 -6.85 -4.55
CA GLU A 34 -5.73 -7.46 -4.53
C GLU A 34 -6.12 -7.98 -3.14
N PRO A 35 -7.40 -7.97 -2.76
CA PRO A 35 -7.87 -8.57 -1.51
C PRO A 35 -7.51 -10.06 -1.41
N GLN A 36 -6.91 -10.47 -0.30
CA GLN A 36 -6.50 -11.87 -0.09
C GLN A 36 -7.44 -12.58 0.89
N ARG A 37 -7.59 -13.89 0.74
CA ARG A 37 -8.48 -14.72 1.58
C ARG A 37 -7.81 -15.30 2.82
N SER A 38 -6.50 -15.10 2.98
CA SER A 38 -5.77 -15.53 4.17
C SER A 38 -4.70 -14.50 4.53
N GLU A 39 -4.42 -14.39 5.83
CA GLU A 39 -3.34 -13.54 6.34
C GLU A 39 -1.98 -13.94 5.76
N THR A 40 -1.71 -15.25 5.64
CA THR A 40 -0.45 -15.74 5.06
C THR A 40 -0.28 -15.31 3.61
N ALA A 41 -1.31 -15.43 2.77
CA ALA A 41 -1.26 -15.00 1.38
C ALA A 41 -1.06 -13.48 1.28
N TYR A 42 -1.74 -12.74 2.15
CA TYR A 42 -1.55 -11.30 2.27
C TYR A 42 -0.10 -10.94 2.63
N ARG A 43 0.46 -11.63 3.62
CA ARG A 43 1.83 -11.38 4.09
C ARG A 43 2.85 -11.60 2.98
N SER A 44 2.77 -12.72 2.27
CA SER A 44 3.75 -13.08 1.24
C SER A 44 3.54 -12.37 -0.10
N LEU A 45 2.29 -12.07 -0.48
CA LEU A 45 1.98 -11.44 -1.78
C LEU A 45 1.87 -9.93 -1.70
N ILE A 46 1.76 -9.34 -0.51
CA ILE A 46 1.57 -7.90 -0.35
C ILE A 46 2.54 -7.30 0.65
N TRP A 47 2.55 -7.77 1.90
CA TRP A 47 3.35 -7.13 2.95
C TRP A 47 4.86 -7.21 2.67
N GLU A 48 5.38 -8.39 2.37
CA GLU A 48 6.80 -8.60 2.08
C GLU A 48 7.24 -7.84 0.80
N PRO A 49 6.51 -7.90 -0.33
CA PRO A 49 6.79 -7.05 -1.49
C PRO A 49 6.78 -5.56 -1.17
N LEU A 50 5.82 -5.07 -0.39
CA LEU A 50 5.73 -3.67 0.01
C LEU A 50 6.93 -3.25 0.86
N GLU A 51 7.30 -4.04 1.87
CA GLU A 51 8.48 -3.75 2.70
C GLU A 51 9.75 -3.66 1.88
N ASN A 52 9.95 -4.60 0.95
CA ASN A 52 11.11 -4.59 0.06
C ASN A 52 11.10 -3.36 -0.84
N PHE A 53 9.95 -3.03 -1.43
CA PHE A 53 9.79 -1.88 -2.30
C PHE A 53 10.07 -0.55 -1.58
N LEU A 54 9.50 -0.34 -0.40
CA LEU A 54 9.73 0.87 0.40
C LEU A 54 11.17 0.96 0.90
N ARG A 55 11.82 -0.17 1.16
CA ARG A 55 13.24 -0.20 1.54
C ARG A 55 14.15 0.14 0.36
N GLU A 56 13.86 -0.41 -0.82
CA GLU A 56 14.62 -0.17 -2.04
C GLU A 56 14.52 1.29 -2.48
N TYR A 57 13.32 1.88 -2.40
CA TYR A 57 13.04 3.24 -2.86
C TYR A 57 12.83 4.24 -1.71
N ARG A 58 13.50 4.02 -0.58
CA ARG A 58 13.36 4.86 0.63
C ARG A 58 13.65 6.36 0.43
N GLU A 59 14.51 6.69 -0.54
CA GLU A 59 14.90 8.07 -0.85
C GLU A 59 13.94 8.74 -1.85
N GLU A 60 12.96 8.00 -2.38
CA GLU A 60 12.02 8.51 -3.36
C GLU A 60 10.67 8.88 -2.72
N PRO A 61 9.96 9.88 -3.25
CA PRO A 61 8.58 10.13 -2.86
C PRO A 61 7.69 8.94 -3.22
N VAL A 62 6.88 8.50 -2.26
CA VAL A 62 5.96 7.38 -2.43
C VAL A 62 4.56 7.91 -2.68
N VAL A 63 3.95 7.47 -3.77
CA VAL A 63 2.56 7.78 -4.11
C VAL A 63 1.68 6.60 -3.72
N VAL A 64 0.66 6.83 -2.91
CA VAL A 64 -0.30 5.82 -2.47
C VAL A 64 -1.67 6.15 -3.04
N VAL A 65 -2.31 5.16 -3.66
CA VAL A 65 -3.66 5.28 -4.21
C VAL A 65 -4.63 4.55 -3.28
N PRO A 66 -5.50 5.26 -2.54
CA PRO A 66 -6.51 4.63 -1.72
C PRO A 66 -7.63 4.02 -2.58
N LEU A 67 -8.07 2.81 -2.24
CA LEU A 67 -9.17 2.14 -2.92
C LEU A 67 -10.45 2.99 -2.88
N GLY A 68 -11.06 3.20 -4.04
CA GLY A 68 -12.31 3.96 -4.16
C GLY A 68 -12.15 5.48 -4.01
N ARG A 69 -10.91 6.01 -3.98
CA ARG A 69 -10.64 7.45 -4.03
C ARG A 69 -9.87 7.80 -5.29
N ASN A 70 -10.26 8.91 -5.94
CA ASN A 70 -9.63 9.37 -7.18
C ASN A 70 -8.36 10.20 -6.96
N LEU A 71 -8.04 10.56 -5.71
CA LEU A 71 -6.91 11.43 -5.40
C LEU A 71 -5.78 10.61 -4.77
N PRO A 72 -4.63 10.45 -5.45
CA PRO A 72 -3.45 9.84 -4.88
C PRO A 72 -2.85 10.73 -3.78
N VAL A 73 -2.19 10.11 -2.82
CA VAL A 73 -1.51 10.79 -1.71
C VAL A 73 -0.01 10.56 -1.84
N MET A 74 0.76 11.65 -1.84
CA MET A 74 2.21 11.59 -1.89
C MET A 74 2.80 11.73 -0.50
N PHE A 75 3.67 10.79 -0.15
CA PHE A 75 4.54 10.84 1.01
C PHE A 75 5.94 11.25 0.56
N GLY A 76 6.60 12.11 1.35
CA GLY A 76 7.99 12.46 1.09
C GLY A 76 8.94 11.26 1.27
N PRO A 77 10.19 11.39 0.80
CA PRO A 77 11.25 10.42 1.06
C PRO A 77 11.34 10.03 2.54
N GLY A 78 11.42 8.73 2.82
CA GLY A 78 11.48 8.19 4.18
C GLY A 78 10.22 8.39 5.04
N ALA A 79 9.18 9.04 4.52
CA ALA A 79 7.96 9.41 5.24
C ALA A 79 6.73 8.61 4.80
N ALA A 80 6.91 7.53 4.02
CA ALA A 80 5.82 6.65 3.63
C ALA A 80 5.01 6.28 4.89
N GLY A 81 3.71 6.57 4.85
CA GLY A 81 2.84 6.47 6.02
C GLY A 81 2.88 5.07 6.62
N PRO A 82 2.60 4.91 7.92
CA PRO A 82 2.53 3.57 8.49
C PRO A 82 1.49 2.76 7.71
N PHE A 83 1.90 1.58 7.27
CA PHE A 83 1.03 0.59 6.66
C PHE A 83 0.62 -0.44 7.71
N ARG A 84 -0.56 -1.05 7.54
CA ARG A 84 -0.99 -2.16 8.39
C ARG A 84 -1.83 -3.17 7.62
N LEU A 85 -1.97 -4.35 8.22
CA LEU A 85 -2.90 -5.39 7.79
C LEU A 85 -4.22 -5.26 8.55
N ALA A 86 -5.33 -5.37 7.83
CA ALA A 86 -6.66 -5.39 8.44
C ALA A 86 -7.48 -6.57 7.90
N GLU A 87 -8.09 -7.33 8.81
CA GLU A 87 -9.13 -8.29 8.48
C GLU A 87 -10.47 -7.58 8.36
N THR A 88 -11.21 -7.89 7.29
CA THR A 88 -12.57 -7.40 7.09
C THR A 88 -13.50 -8.58 6.87
N SER A 89 -14.65 -8.56 7.54
CA SER A 89 -15.75 -9.46 7.21
C SER A 89 -16.45 -8.90 5.98
N GLY A 90 -16.26 -9.53 4.82
CA GLY A 90 -16.89 -9.10 3.57
C GLY A 90 -18.41 -9.03 3.71
N LYS A 91 -18.97 -7.90 3.29
CA LYS A 91 -20.41 -7.67 3.12
C LYS A 91 -20.78 -7.97 1.67
#